data_AF-A0A1H3J5Q0-F1
#
_entry.id   AF-A0A1H3J5Q0-F1
#
_cell.length_a   1.000
_cell.length_b   1.000
_cell.length_c   1.000
_cell.angle_alpha   90.00
_cell.angle_beta   90.00
_cell.angle_gamma   90.00
#
_symmetry.space_group_name_H-M   'P 1'
#
loop_
_entity.id
_entity.type
_entity.pdbx_description
1 polymer ?
#
loop_
_entity_poly.entity_id
_entity_poly.type
_entity_poly.pdbx_seq_one_letter_code
_entity_poly.pdbx_strand_id
1 'polypeptide(L)'
;MIKTNGQTVLYIITAEEREALKTLLPEQQGIGICADASALSEMPETSLVNLIDSTNTMIAQHQALRYRAIAELNRRRRRSNEVPALLAAALNVGHDQAQGLVADADALVNRLPKTLGLLERGLLDGSKAATVCKSTANLSDDDARSVDKALEDRLPNKTDDSKVRRAANYEADKADPERHARHATRRNDAARKVTVTQHLVTRSTSLFIRNCEPAKVAAAYERIDQGARRLKTADETRSMDELRADVALELLLSRRKRRSNSRRRFPASGCDDARRAGRQSRASRKSSSTGRPAQGEPATASPTSNVPEPRAGEQPVHRSHGGG
;
A
#
# COMPACT_ATOMS: atom_id res chain seq x y z
N MET A 1 17.31 10.70 39.51
CA MET A 1 18.77 10.67 39.74
C MET A 1 19.03 9.76 40.92
N ILE A 2 19.39 8.49 40.70
CA ILE A 2 19.77 7.55 41.76
C ILE A 2 21.01 6.79 41.29
N LYS A 3 22.00 6.74 42.18
CA LYS A 3 23.37 6.30 41.95
C LYS A 3 23.46 4.79 41.72
N THR A 4 24.33 4.46 40.79
CA THR A 4 24.87 3.17 40.39
C THR A 4 25.63 2.51 41.55
N ASN A 5 25.24 1.29 41.94
CA ASN A 5 26.12 0.20 42.40
C ASN A 5 25.27 -1.07 42.57
N GLY A 6 25.58 -2.10 41.78
CA GLY A 6 24.86 -3.38 41.73
C GLY A 6 23.68 -3.34 40.77
N GLN A 7 23.84 -3.92 39.58
CA GLN A 7 22.88 -3.92 38.47
C GLN A 7 21.50 -4.42 38.90
N THR A 8 20.64 -3.51 39.34
CA THR A 8 19.20 -3.71 39.27
C THR A 8 18.80 -3.19 37.90
N VAL A 9 18.68 -4.12 36.94
CA VAL A 9 17.95 -3.85 35.70
C VAL A 9 16.55 -3.44 36.15
N LEU A 10 16.26 -2.14 36.09
CA LEU A 10 14.93 -1.61 36.34
C LEU A 10 14.03 -2.21 35.27
N TYR A 11 13.31 -3.28 35.63
CA TYR A 11 12.28 -3.85 34.78
C TYR A 11 11.26 -2.74 34.53
N ILE A 12 11.14 -2.33 33.26
CA ILE A 12 10.14 -1.35 32.80
C ILE A 12 8.71 -1.94 32.89
N ILE A 13 8.59 -3.23 33.20
CA ILE A 13 7.33 -3.95 33.35
C ILE A 13 6.84 -3.94 34.81
N THR A 14 5.56 -3.61 34.99
CA THR A 14 4.85 -3.65 36.27
C THR A 14 4.65 -5.09 36.77
N ALA A 15 4.32 -5.24 38.06
CA ALA A 15 4.03 -6.56 38.64
C ALA A 15 2.81 -7.23 37.97
N GLU A 16 1.78 -6.45 37.62
CA GLU A 16 0.59 -6.94 36.91
C GLU A 16 0.95 -7.46 35.51
N GLU A 17 1.74 -6.69 34.74
CA GLU A 17 2.23 -7.12 33.42
C GLU A 17 3.09 -8.38 33.51
N ARG A 18 3.92 -8.50 34.57
CA ARG A 18 4.74 -9.69 34.80
C ARG A 18 3.89 -10.92 35.09
N GLU A 19 2.87 -10.82 35.92
CA GLU A 19 1.95 -11.94 36.20
C GLU A 19 1.10 -12.31 34.98
N ALA A 20 0.65 -11.31 34.21
CA ALA A 20 -0.03 -11.55 32.95
C ALA A 20 0.88 -12.29 31.95
N LEU A 21 2.14 -11.87 31.81
CA LEU A 21 3.12 -12.55 30.94
C LEU A 21 3.37 -14.00 31.37
N LYS A 22 3.55 -14.27 32.68
CA LYS A 22 3.70 -15.63 33.19
C LYS A 22 2.48 -16.50 32.91
N THR A 23 1.28 -15.93 33.03
CA THR A 23 0.02 -16.65 32.79
C THR A 23 -0.16 -16.97 31.29
N LEU A 24 0.22 -16.03 30.42
CA LEU A 24 0.00 -16.14 28.97
C LEU A 24 1.13 -16.88 28.24
N LEU A 25 2.34 -16.92 28.81
CA LEU A 25 3.53 -17.58 28.26
C LEU A 25 4.21 -18.44 29.35
N PRO A 26 3.59 -19.57 29.77
CA PRO A 26 3.99 -20.32 30.97
C PRO A 26 5.39 -20.96 30.88
N GLU A 27 5.91 -21.24 29.68
CA GLU A 27 7.24 -21.86 29.50
C GLU A 27 8.40 -20.83 29.50
N GLN A 28 8.11 -19.54 29.41
CA GLN A 28 9.12 -18.49 29.35
C GLN A 28 9.37 -17.97 30.77
N GLN A 29 10.18 -18.69 31.56
CA GLN A 29 10.60 -18.21 32.87
C GLN A 29 11.13 -16.78 32.74
N GLY A 30 10.52 -15.86 33.49
CA GLY A 30 10.76 -14.42 33.42
C GLY A 30 12.20 -14.05 33.75
N ILE A 31 13.06 -14.12 32.73
CA ILE A 31 14.44 -13.65 32.76
C ILE A 31 14.44 -12.40 31.90
N GLY A 32 14.64 -11.24 32.51
CA GLY A 32 15.18 -10.11 31.79
C GLY A 32 16.44 -10.59 31.10
N ILE A 33 16.42 -10.64 29.76
CA ILE A 33 17.52 -11.16 28.95
C ILE A 33 18.68 -10.14 29.05
N CYS A 34 19.43 -10.19 30.14
CA CYS A 34 20.78 -9.67 30.19
C CYS A 34 21.67 -10.78 29.66
N ALA A 35 21.86 -10.81 28.35
CA ALA A 35 22.91 -11.64 27.79
C ALA A 35 24.25 -11.05 28.27
N ASP A 36 24.96 -11.80 29.13
CA ASP A 36 26.34 -11.48 29.48
C ASP A 36 27.19 -11.60 28.21
N ALA A 37 27.85 -10.51 27.82
CA ALA A 37 28.68 -10.47 26.63
C ALA A 37 29.85 -11.48 26.70
N SER A 38 30.31 -11.80 27.91
CA SER A 38 31.37 -12.79 28.15
C SER A 38 30.86 -14.20 27.88
N ALA A 39 29.67 -14.53 28.38
CA ALA A 39 29.01 -15.81 28.11
C ALA A 39 28.74 -16.03 26.62
N LEU A 40 28.34 -14.99 25.87
CA LEU A 40 28.18 -15.07 24.41
C LEU A 40 29.51 -15.30 23.68
N SER A 41 30.62 -14.72 24.17
CA SER A 41 31.94 -14.82 23.54
C SER A 41 32.58 -16.20 23.68
N GLU A 42 32.20 -16.95 24.71
CA GLU A 42 32.69 -18.31 24.98
C GLU A 42 31.85 -19.39 24.28
N MET A 43 30.71 -19.03 23.67
CA MET A 43 29.81 -19.99 23.02
C MET A 43 30.35 -20.42 21.64
N PRO A 44 30.25 -21.73 21.30
CA PRO A 44 30.51 -22.20 19.95
C PRO A 44 29.57 -21.55 18.92
N GLU A 45 30.05 -21.37 17.68
CA GLU A 45 29.27 -20.74 16.59
C GLU A 45 27.92 -21.42 16.35
N THR A 46 27.86 -22.75 16.37
CA THR A 46 26.59 -23.51 16.22
C THR A 46 25.61 -23.21 17.35
N SER A 47 26.10 -23.05 18.57
CA SER A 47 25.27 -22.70 19.73
C SER A 47 24.74 -21.26 19.62
N LEU A 48 25.54 -20.33 19.08
CA LEU A 48 25.10 -18.97 18.81
C LEU A 48 24.00 -18.93 17.74
N VAL A 49 24.11 -19.72 16.67
CA VAL A 49 23.06 -19.82 15.64
C VAL A 49 21.76 -20.37 16.22
N ASN A 50 21.83 -21.43 17.03
CA ASN A 50 20.64 -22.00 17.69
C ASN A 50 20.02 -21.02 18.69
N LEU A 51 20.83 -20.24 19.39
CA LEU A 51 20.36 -19.18 20.30
C LEU A 51 19.63 -18.07 19.52
N ILE A 52 20.16 -17.64 18.37
CA ILE A 52 19.51 -16.66 17.49
C ILE A 52 18.15 -17.19 17.01
N ASP A 53 18.09 -18.45 16.57
CA ASP A 53 16.84 -19.07 16.10
C ASP A 53 15.79 -19.20 17.21
N SER A 54 16.22 -19.64 18.40
CA SER A 54 15.37 -19.70 19.59
C SER A 54 14.87 -18.32 19.99
N THR A 55 15.73 -17.30 19.91
CA THR A 55 15.38 -15.90 20.20
C THR A 55 14.36 -15.38 19.19
N ASN A 56 14.51 -15.70 17.89
CA ASN A 56 13.53 -15.33 16.87
C ASN A 56 12.16 -15.98 17.14
N THR A 57 12.14 -17.24 17.56
CA THR A 57 10.93 -17.95 17.97
C THR A 57 10.24 -17.20 19.13
N MET A 58 11.01 -16.80 20.14
CA MET A 58 10.49 -16.03 21.27
C MET A 58 9.98 -14.64 20.84
N ILE A 59 10.71 -13.94 19.96
CA ILE A 59 10.28 -12.63 19.43
C ILE A 59 8.94 -12.76 18.70
N ALA A 60 8.79 -13.77 17.84
CA ALA A 60 7.55 -14.05 17.13
C ALA A 60 6.38 -14.31 18.10
N GLN A 61 6.58 -15.13 19.14
CA GLN A 61 5.59 -15.37 20.19
C GLN A 61 5.17 -14.09 20.93
N HIS A 62 6.13 -13.23 21.29
CA HIS A 62 5.85 -11.94 21.93
C HIS A 62 5.12 -10.98 20.98
N GLN A 63 5.43 -11.01 19.69
CA GLN A 63 4.69 -10.25 18.69
C GLN A 63 3.24 -10.74 18.55
N ALA A 64 2.98 -12.05 18.59
CA ALA A 64 1.61 -12.59 18.62
C ALA A 64 0.84 -12.11 19.85
N LEU A 65 1.46 -12.17 21.03
CA LEU A 65 0.87 -11.64 22.26
C LEU A 65 0.54 -10.15 22.10
N ARG A 66 1.47 -9.35 21.56
CA ARG A 66 1.26 -7.94 21.29
C ARG A 66 0.07 -7.70 20.37
N TYR A 67 -0.07 -8.46 19.28
CA TYR A 67 -1.23 -8.35 18.38
C TYR A 67 -2.54 -8.71 19.08
N ARG A 68 -2.58 -9.76 19.91
CA ARG A 68 -3.77 -10.09 20.72
C ARG A 68 -4.13 -8.95 21.69
N ALA A 69 -3.13 -8.39 22.38
CA ALA A 69 -3.33 -7.28 23.31
C ALA A 69 -3.87 -6.02 22.60
N ILE A 70 -3.32 -5.69 21.42
CA ILE A 70 -3.80 -4.57 20.60
C ILE A 70 -5.25 -4.81 20.15
N ALA A 71 -5.57 -6.00 19.64
CA ALA A 71 -6.93 -6.32 19.20
C ALA A 71 -7.94 -6.26 20.38
N GLU A 72 -7.55 -6.74 21.55
CA GLU A 72 -8.38 -6.66 22.75
C GLU A 72 -8.57 -5.21 23.23
N LEU A 73 -7.50 -4.40 23.24
CA LEU A 73 -7.61 -2.97 23.52
C LEU A 73 -8.56 -2.27 22.55
N ASN A 74 -8.41 -2.57 21.25
CA ASN A 74 -9.24 -2.01 20.20
C ASN A 74 -10.72 -2.41 20.38
N ARG A 75 -10.99 -3.67 20.72
CA ARG A 75 -12.32 -4.19 21.04
C ARG A 75 -12.93 -3.48 22.27
N ARG A 76 -12.18 -3.36 23.38
CA ARG A 76 -12.62 -2.67 24.61
C ARG A 76 -12.95 -1.19 24.37
N ARG A 77 -12.16 -0.53 23.52
CA ARG A 77 -12.36 0.87 23.10
C ARG A 77 -13.36 1.01 21.94
N ARG A 78 -14.11 -0.05 21.61
CA ARG A 78 -15.14 -0.07 20.54
C ARG A 78 -14.62 0.41 19.18
N ARG A 79 -13.37 0.09 18.85
CA ARG A 79 -12.69 0.49 17.62
C ARG A 79 -12.62 2.00 17.41
N SER A 80 -12.40 2.74 18.50
CA SER A 80 -12.19 4.19 18.47
C SER A 80 -10.93 4.57 17.67
N ASN A 81 -11.00 5.69 16.96
CA ASN A 81 -9.86 6.29 16.25
C ASN A 81 -8.75 6.80 17.20
N GLU A 82 -8.97 6.78 18.50
CA GLU A 82 -7.98 7.13 19.52
C GLU A 82 -6.97 6.01 19.80
N VAL A 83 -7.30 4.76 19.47
CA VAL A 83 -6.42 3.60 19.73
C VAL A 83 -5.08 3.72 18.98
N PRO A 84 -5.05 4.08 17.68
CA PRO A 84 -3.79 4.38 17.00
C PRO A 84 -2.95 5.48 17.67
N ALA A 85 -3.57 6.55 18.17
CA ALA A 85 -2.85 7.63 18.85
C ALA A 85 -2.24 7.17 20.19
N LEU A 86 -2.99 6.38 20.96
CA LEU A 86 -2.50 5.76 22.20
C LEU A 86 -1.31 4.84 21.93
N LEU A 87 -1.37 4.02 20.88
CA LEU A 87 -0.27 3.13 20.50
C LEU A 87 0.94 3.88 19.95
N ALA A 88 0.72 4.94 19.17
CA ALA A 88 1.80 5.80 18.68
C ALA A 88 2.61 6.38 19.84
N ALA A 89 1.92 6.88 20.86
CA ALA A 89 2.54 7.40 22.08
C ALA A 89 3.24 6.30 22.90
N ALA A 90 2.58 5.15 23.12
CA ALA A 90 3.12 4.08 23.96
C ALA A 90 4.32 3.35 23.32
N LEU A 91 4.33 3.18 22.00
CA LEU A 91 5.38 2.46 21.27
C LEU A 91 6.44 3.39 20.67
N ASN A 92 6.29 4.71 20.80
CA ASN A 92 7.14 5.72 20.18
C ASN A 92 7.28 5.52 18.65
N VAL A 93 6.14 5.33 17.97
CA VAL A 93 6.06 5.11 16.52
C VAL A 93 5.18 6.17 15.85
N GLY A 94 5.34 6.33 14.54
CA GLY A 94 4.49 7.23 13.75
C GLY A 94 3.03 6.79 13.76
N HIS A 95 2.10 7.76 13.65
CA HIS A 95 0.65 7.49 13.66
C HIS A 95 0.23 6.46 12.60
N ASP A 96 0.75 6.55 11.38
CA ASP A 96 0.43 5.60 10.30
C ASP A 96 0.90 4.18 10.62
N GLN A 97 2.05 4.04 11.28
CA GLN A 97 2.56 2.75 11.73
C GLN A 97 1.67 2.16 12.83
N ALA A 98 1.25 2.99 13.80
CA ALA A 98 0.32 2.57 14.84
C ALA A 98 -1.04 2.16 14.26
N GLN A 99 -1.55 2.90 13.28
CA GLN A 99 -2.78 2.56 12.57
C GLN A 99 -2.65 1.22 11.82
N GLY A 100 -1.50 0.98 11.18
CA GLY A 100 -1.19 -0.32 10.57
C GLY A 100 -1.20 -1.45 11.60
N LEU A 101 -0.57 -1.26 12.76
CA LEU A 101 -0.56 -2.27 13.84
C LEU A 101 -1.97 -2.61 14.34
N VAL A 102 -2.87 -1.62 14.48
CA VAL A 102 -4.27 -1.86 14.86
C VAL A 102 -4.99 -2.67 13.78
N ALA A 103 -4.81 -2.32 12.51
CA ALA A 103 -5.44 -3.02 11.40
C ALA A 103 -4.93 -4.47 11.28
N ASP A 104 -3.62 -4.68 11.41
CA ASP A 104 -3.00 -5.99 11.37
C ASP A 104 -3.44 -6.85 12.56
N ALA A 105 -3.51 -6.28 13.77
CA ALA A 105 -4.01 -6.96 14.97
C ALA A 105 -5.46 -7.44 14.80
N ASP A 106 -6.36 -6.55 14.36
CA ASP A 106 -7.76 -6.90 14.12
C ASP A 106 -7.90 -7.97 13.02
N ALA A 107 -7.10 -7.89 11.95
CA ALA A 107 -7.11 -8.88 10.88
C ALA A 107 -6.63 -10.25 11.37
N LEU A 108 -5.51 -10.31 12.10
CA LEU A 108 -4.95 -11.55 12.63
C LEU A 108 -5.91 -12.27 13.59
N VAL A 109 -6.57 -11.52 14.48
CA VAL A 109 -7.46 -12.12 15.48
C VAL A 109 -8.81 -12.55 14.88
N ASN A 110 -9.39 -11.77 13.96
CA ASN A 110 -10.76 -12.01 13.49
C ASN A 110 -10.85 -12.75 12.15
N ARG A 111 -9.85 -12.59 11.27
CA ARG A 111 -9.90 -13.06 9.87
C ARG A 111 -8.80 -14.07 9.54
N LEU A 112 -7.63 -13.96 10.19
CA LEU A 112 -6.45 -14.77 9.89
C LEU A 112 -5.92 -15.55 11.12
N PRO A 113 -6.76 -16.33 11.83
CA PRO A 113 -6.37 -17.00 13.06
C PRO A 113 -5.28 -18.07 12.88
N LYS A 114 -5.16 -18.70 11.70
CA LYS A 114 -4.10 -19.69 11.43
C LYS A 114 -2.74 -19.02 11.25
N THR A 115 -2.70 -17.88 10.55
CA THR A 115 -1.50 -17.03 10.46
C THR A 115 -1.07 -16.55 11.85
N LEU A 116 -2.02 -16.14 12.69
CA LEU A 116 -1.73 -15.81 14.09
C LEU A 116 -1.19 -17.02 14.87
N GLY A 117 -1.78 -18.20 14.69
CA GLY A 117 -1.30 -19.44 15.30
C GLY A 117 0.13 -19.84 14.88
N LEU A 118 0.54 -19.52 13.66
CA LEU A 118 1.93 -19.71 13.20
C LEU A 118 2.91 -18.77 13.93
N LEU A 119 2.51 -17.52 14.13
CA LEU A 119 3.27 -16.53 14.90
C LEU A 119 3.40 -16.97 16.38
N GLU A 120 2.33 -17.53 16.95
CA GLU A 120 2.31 -18.09 18.33
C GLU A 120 3.18 -19.33 18.51
N ARG A 121 3.42 -20.09 17.43
CA ARG A 121 4.39 -21.20 17.44
C ARG A 121 5.80 -20.76 17.08
N GLY A 122 6.01 -19.48 16.78
CA GLY A 122 7.28 -18.93 16.30
C GLY A 122 7.71 -19.41 14.92
N LEU A 123 6.80 -20.00 14.14
CA LEU A 123 7.06 -20.52 12.78
C LEU A 123 6.95 -19.42 11.71
N LEU A 124 6.48 -18.24 12.09
CA LEU A 124 6.31 -17.08 11.23
C LEU A 124 6.77 -15.84 11.99
N ASP A 125 7.48 -14.93 11.32
CA ASP A 125 7.87 -13.64 11.89
C ASP A 125 6.75 -12.60 11.69
N GLY A 126 6.68 -11.60 12.58
CA GLY A 126 5.66 -10.55 12.55
C GLY A 126 5.74 -9.67 11.31
N SER A 127 6.91 -9.51 10.69
CA SER A 127 7.03 -8.82 9.40
C SER A 127 6.28 -9.57 8.30
N LYS A 128 6.49 -10.89 8.22
CA LYS A 128 5.82 -11.79 7.28
C LYS A 128 4.31 -11.87 7.54
N ALA A 129 3.91 -11.91 8.80
CA ALA A 129 2.49 -11.87 9.18
C ALA A 129 1.82 -10.56 8.69
N ALA A 130 2.48 -9.41 8.89
CA ALA A 130 1.98 -8.13 8.38
C ALA A 130 1.90 -8.10 6.84
N THR A 131 2.82 -8.78 6.15
CA THR A 131 2.74 -8.96 4.69
C THR A 131 1.51 -9.77 4.26
N VAL A 132 1.16 -10.83 5.00
CA VAL A 132 -0.08 -11.59 4.76
C VAL A 132 -1.30 -10.69 5.00
N CYS A 133 -1.34 -9.94 6.12
CA CYS A 133 -2.43 -9.00 6.42
C CYS A 133 -2.63 -7.97 5.31
N LYS A 134 -1.55 -7.36 4.80
CA LYS A 134 -1.62 -6.41 3.68
C LYS A 134 -2.13 -7.04 2.39
N SER A 135 -1.77 -8.29 2.13
CA SER A 135 -2.18 -9.03 0.93
C SER A 135 -3.67 -9.39 1.00
N THR A 136 -4.18 -9.76 2.17
CA THR A 136 -5.59 -10.14 2.37
C THR A 136 -6.50 -9.00 2.82
N ALA A 137 -5.95 -7.81 3.11
CA ALA A 137 -6.66 -6.67 3.70
C ALA A 137 -8.00 -6.36 3.04
N ASN A 138 -8.05 -6.55 1.72
CA ASN A 138 -9.20 -6.18 0.93
C ASN A 138 -10.13 -7.32 0.49
N LEU A 139 -9.82 -8.55 0.86
CA LEU A 139 -10.73 -9.66 0.63
C LEU A 139 -12.00 -9.48 1.47
N SER A 140 -13.03 -10.26 1.18
CA SER A 140 -14.12 -10.46 2.15
C SER A 140 -13.57 -11.21 3.38
N ASP A 141 -14.34 -11.25 4.47
CA ASP A 141 -13.93 -12.00 5.66
C ASP A 141 -13.89 -13.51 5.38
N ASP A 142 -14.79 -14.02 4.53
CA ASP A 142 -14.85 -15.42 4.14
C ASP A 142 -13.66 -15.81 3.25
N ASP A 143 -13.36 -15.00 2.23
CA ASP A 143 -12.21 -15.24 1.35
C ASP A 143 -10.89 -15.14 2.12
N ALA A 144 -10.77 -14.18 3.05
CA ALA A 144 -9.59 -14.07 3.89
C ALA A 144 -9.38 -15.31 4.78
N ARG A 145 -10.45 -15.87 5.34
CA ARG A 145 -10.38 -17.13 6.12
C ARG A 145 -10.00 -18.32 5.25
N SER A 146 -10.49 -18.38 4.01
CA SER A 146 -10.12 -19.42 3.04
C SER A 146 -8.62 -19.35 2.70
N VAL A 147 -8.13 -18.14 2.43
CA VAL A 147 -6.70 -17.88 2.17
C VAL A 147 -5.84 -18.23 3.38
N ASP A 148 -6.26 -17.83 4.59
CA ASP A 148 -5.56 -18.14 5.83
C ASP A 148 -5.37 -19.64 6.04
N LYS A 149 -6.42 -20.44 5.80
CA LYS A 149 -6.35 -21.90 5.86
C LYS A 149 -5.40 -22.47 4.81
N ALA A 150 -5.41 -21.95 3.58
CA ALA A 150 -4.51 -22.41 2.51
C ALA A 150 -3.04 -22.04 2.78
N LEU A 151 -2.78 -20.97 3.53
CA LEU A 151 -1.44 -20.49 3.86
C LEU A 151 -0.80 -21.21 5.04
N GLU A 152 -1.58 -21.83 5.93
CA GLU A 152 -1.10 -22.52 7.14
C GLU A 152 0.08 -23.48 6.85
N ASP A 153 -0.04 -24.32 5.82
CA ASP A 153 1.00 -25.29 5.44
C ASP A 153 2.10 -24.71 4.54
N ARG A 154 1.81 -23.61 3.85
CA ARG A 154 2.71 -23.04 2.82
C ARG A 154 3.71 -22.04 3.39
N LEU A 155 3.37 -21.37 4.51
CA LEU A 155 4.16 -20.28 5.11
C LEU A 155 5.41 -20.73 5.87
N PRO A 156 5.40 -21.80 6.71
CA PRO A 156 6.56 -22.18 7.52
C PRO A 156 7.84 -22.42 6.68
N ASN A 157 7.67 -22.94 5.47
CA ASN A 157 8.77 -23.28 4.57
C ASN A 157 9.26 -22.07 3.73
N LYS A 158 8.91 -20.83 4.08
CA LYS A 158 9.25 -19.63 3.30
C LYS A 158 10.21 -18.72 4.07
N THR A 159 11.47 -18.74 3.61
CA THR A 159 12.54 -17.93 4.18
C THR A 159 12.36 -16.43 3.93
N ASP A 160 11.87 -16.05 2.75
CA ASP A 160 11.82 -14.66 2.25
C ASP A 160 10.39 -14.08 2.24
N ASP A 161 10.27 -12.82 2.67
CA ASP A 161 9.04 -12.02 2.66
C ASP A 161 8.45 -11.88 1.25
N SER A 162 9.28 -11.77 0.22
CA SER A 162 8.78 -11.71 -1.16
C SER A 162 8.06 -13.00 -1.59
N LYS A 163 8.54 -14.15 -1.09
CA LYS A 163 7.88 -15.44 -1.34
C LYS A 163 6.58 -15.57 -0.55
N VAL A 164 6.54 -15.05 0.68
CA VAL A 164 5.31 -14.96 1.49
C VAL A 164 4.26 -14.11 0.78
N ARG A 165 4.63 -12.91 0.35
CA ARG A 165 3.77 -12.01 -0.42
C ARG A 165 3.23 -12.66 -1.70
N ARG A 166 4.09 -13.37 -2.44
CA ARG A 166 3.69 -14.07 -3.67
C ARG A 166 2.70 -15.19 -3.38
N ALA A 167 2.93 -15.99 -2.34
CA ALA A 167 2.02 -17.06 -1.94
C ALA A 167 0.67 -16.50 -1.46
N ALA A 168 0.69 -15.44 -0.65
CA ALA A 168 -0.52 -14.78 -0.16
C ALA A 168 -1.33 -14.16 -1.30
N ASN A 169 -0.69 -13.46 -2.24
CA ASN A 169 -1.36 -12.92 -3.41
C ASN A 169 -1.91 -14.02 -4.31
N TYR A 170 -1.16 -15.11 -4.53
CA TYR A 170 -1.65 -16.23 -5.35
C TYR A 170 -2.94 -16.85 -4.77
N GLU A 171 -2.97 -17.12 -3.47
CA GLU A 171 -4.19 -17.65 -2.84
C GLU A 171 -5.31 -16.60 -2.82
N ALA A 172 -4.98 -15.32 -2.62
CA ALA A 172 -5.96 -14.24 -2.67
C ALA A 172 -6.59 -14.08 -4.06
N ASP A 173 -5.79 -14.16 -5.13
CA ASP A 173 -6.26 -14.07 -6.51
C ASP A 173 -7.09 -15.30 -6.91
N LYS A 174 -6.77 -16.47 -6.33
CA LYS A 174 -7.55 -17.69 -6.50
C LYS A 174 -8.90 -17.61 -5.78
N ALA A 175 -8.94 -17.03 -4.57
CA ALA A 175 -10.17 -16.84 -3.81
C ALA A 175 -11.06 -15.76 -4.44
N ASP A 176 -10.45 -14.66 -4.91
CA ASP A 176 -11.15 -13.54 -5.53
C ASP A 176 -10.41 -13.04 -6.79
N PRO A 177 -10.73 -13.60 -7.97
CA PRO A 177 -10.10 -13.21 -9.23
C PRO A 177 -10.34 -11.74 -9.64
N GLU A 178 -11.46 -11.17 -9.19
CA GLU A 178 -11.85 -9.79 -9.52
C GLU A 178 -11.34 -8.76 -8.50
N ARG A 179 -10.67 -9.20 -7.43
CA ARG A 179 -10.12 -8.35 -6.36
C ARG A 179 -9.42 -7.13 -6.93
N HIS A 180 -8.49 -7.35 -7.87
CA HIS A 180 -7.69 -6.28 -8.45
C HIS A 180 -8.52 -5.26 -9.23
N ALA A 181 -9.52 -5.71 -9.99
CA ALA A 181 -10.43 -4.83 -10.72
C ALA A 181 -11.28 -4.01 -9.75
N ARG A 182 -11.87 -4.65 -8.72
CA ARG A 182 -12.64 -3.94 -7.68
C ARG A 182 -11.78 -2.96 -6.89
N HIS A 183 -10.50 -3.27 -6.64
CA HIS A 183 -9.58 -2.32 -6.03
C HIS A 183 -9.29 -1.12 -6.90
N ALA A 184 -9.00 -1.35 -8.18
CA ALA A 184 -8.78 -0.25 -9.11
C ALA A 184 -10.00 0.66 -9.13
N THR A 185 -11.21 0.09 -9.25
CA THR A 185 -12.47 0.83 -9.22
C THR A 185 -12.67 1.56 -7.90
N ARG A 186 -12.59 0.90 -6.74
CA ARG A 186 -12.76 1.55 -5.41
C ARG A 186 -11.73 2.65 -5.15
N ARG A 187 -10.48 2.47 -5.60
CA ARG A 187 -9.43 3.48 -5.44
C ARG A 187 -9.71 4.69 -6.34
N ASN A 188 -10.26 4.46 -7.53
CA ASN A 188 -10.72 5.50 -8.45
C ASN A 188 -12.01 6.19 -7.95
N ASP A 189 -12.92 5.43 -7.31
CA ASP A 189 -14.19 5.90 -6.74
C ASP A 189 -13.98 6.67 -5.43
N ALA A 190 -12.86 6.45 -4.74
CA ALA A 190 -12.50 7.28 -3.61
C ALA A 190 -12.46 8.75 -4.07
N ALA A 191 -13.15 9.62 -3.33
CA ALA A 191 -13.38 11.01 -3.75
C ALA A 191 -12.08 11.69 -4.20
N ARG A 192 -12.14 12.39 -5.34
CA ARG A 192 -11.10 13.32 -5.78
C ARG A 192 -10.68 14.20 -4.60
N LYS A 193 -9.42 14.11 -4.20
CA LYS A 193 -8.92 14.84 -3.04
C LYS A 193 -7.53 15.39 -3.27
N VAL A 194 -7.29 16.52 -2.64
CA VAL A 194 -5.98 17.15 -2.51
C VAL A 194 -5.42 16.80 -1.14
N THR A 195 -4.14 16.47 -1.05
CA THR A 195 -3.49 16.09 0.22
C THR A 195 -2.13 16.76 0.31
N VAL A 196 -1.85 17.33 1.47
CA VAL A 196 -0.58 17.95 1.81
C VAL A 196 0.12 17.05 2.81
N THR A 197 1.36 16.64 2.52
CA THR A 197 2.20 15.83 3.41
C THR A 197 3.41 16.66 3.81
N GLN A 198 3.60 16.86 5.10
CA GLN A 198 4.76 17.58 5.64
C GLN A 198 5.85 16.58 5.99
N HIS A 199 7.04 16.75 5.41
CA HIS A 199 8.21 15.93 5.70
C HIS A 199 9.09 16.69 6.69
N LEU A 200 8.89 16.41 7.99
CA LEU A 200 9.51 17.16 9.08
C LEU A 200 11.04 17.08 9.09
N VAL A 201 11.61 15.94 8.66
CA VAL A 201 13.06 15.72 8.62
C VAL A 201 13.73 16.53 7.51
N THR A 202 13.14 16.55 6.32
CA THR A 202 13.67 17.28 5.15
C THR A 202 13.17 18.72 5.07
N ARG A 203 12.30 19.13 6.01
CA ARG A 203 11.58 20.41 6.00
C ARG A 203 10.88 20.73 4.68
N SER A 204 10.53 19.70 3.92
CA SER A 204 9.81 19.83 2.65
C SER A 204 8.34 19.51 2.84
N THR A 205 7.49 20.08 1.98
CA THR A 205 6.05 19.79 1.97
C THR A 205 5.64 19.37 0.57
N SER A 206 4.97 18.23 0.46
CA SER A 206 4.52 17.67 -0.81
C SER A 206 3.00 17.81 -0.94
N LEU A 207 2.56 18.22 -2.13
CA LEU A 207 1.15 18.34 -2.49
C LEU A 207 0.79 17.26 -3.51
N PHE A 208 -0.27 16.51 -3.25
CA PHE A 208 -0.76 15.47 -4.14
C PHE A 208 -2.23 15.69 -4.47
N ILE A 209 -2.58 15.57 -5.75
CA ILE A 209 -3.98 15.51 -6.21
C ILE A 209 -4.24 14.08 -6.67
N ARG A 210 -5.21 13.41 -6.05
CA ARG A 210 -5.50 11.99 -6.30
C ARG A 210 -6.81 11.81 -7.06
N ASN A 211 -6.90 10.70 -7.79
CA ASN A 211 -8.10 10.23 -8.51
C ASN A 211 -8.62 11.22 -9.56
N CYS A 212 -7.68 11.92 -10.20
CA CYS A 212 -7.98 12.82 -11.30
C CYS A 212 -8.20 12.06 -12.60
N GLU A 213 -8.99 12.64 -13.48
CA GLU A 213 -9.19 12.14 -14.84
C GLU A 213 -7.87 12.21 -15.62
N PRO A 214 -7.38 11.11 -16.23
CA PRO A 214 -6.06 11.05 -16.87
C PRO A 214 -5.82 12.17 -17.87
N ALA A 215 -6.81 12.46 -18.73
CA ALA A 215 -6.73 13.53 -19.73
C ALA A 215 -6.53 14.92 -19.09
N LYS A 216 -7.15 15.19 -17.94
CA LYS A 216 -7.00 16.46 -17.22
C LYS A 216 -5.63 16.59 -16.56
N VAL A 217 -5.09 15.49 -16.02
CA VAL A 217 -3.74 15.48 -15.44
C VAL A 217 -2.69 15.71 -16.52
N ALA A 218 -2.82 15.04 -17.67
CA ALA A 218 -1.92 15.23 -18.81
C ALA A 218 -1.94 16.69 -19.30
N ALA A 219 -3.13 17.27 -19.51
CA ALA A 219 -3.26 18.67 -19.91
C ALA A 219 -2.71 19.66 -18.87
N ALA A 220 -2.90 19.38 -17.57
CA ALA A 220 -2.34 20.20 -16.50
C ALA A 220 -0.81 20.13 -16.49
N TYR A 221 -0.24 18.94 -16.62
CA TYR A 221 1.21 18.74 -16.69
C TYR A 221 1.80 19.43 -17.92
N GLU A 222 1.16 19.29 -19.08
CA GLU A 222 1.62 19.95 -20.31
C GLU A 222 1.59 21.48 -20.17
N ARG A 223 0.56 22.05 -19.54
CA ARG A 223 0.52 23.49 -19.24
C ARG A 223 1.67 23.93 -18.34
N ILE A 224 2.00 23.12 -17.33
CA ILE A 224 3.14 23.37 -16.43
C ILE A 224 4.45 23.29 -17.21
N ASP A 225 4.65 22.25 -18.02
CA ASP A 225 5.87 22.04 -18.80
C ASP A 225 6.08 23.17 -19.82
N GLN A 226 5.03 23.60 -20.52
CA GLN A 226 5.10 24.74 -21.43
C GLN A 226 5.46 26.05 -20.70
N GLY A 227 4.93 26.26 -19.50
CA GLY A 227 5.29 27.41 -18.66
C GLY A 227 6.76 27.37 -18.24
N ALA A 228 7.24 26.21 -17.79
CA ALA A 228 8.63 26.01 -17.38
C ALA A 228 9.61 26.24 -18.55
N ARG A 229 9.30 25.70 -19.75
CA ARG A 229 10.12 25.92 -20.95
C ARG A 229 10.21 27.39 -21.36
N ARG A 230 9.18 28.20 -21.11
CA ARG A 230 9.22 29.65 -21.38
C ARG A 230 10.13 30.41 -20.42
N LEU A 231 10.27 29.91 -19.19
CA LEU A 231 11.17 30.49 -18.18
C LEU A 231 12.62 30.03 -18.34
N LYS A 232 12.85 28.90 -19.01
CA LYS A 232 14.20 28.35 -19.23
C LYS A 232 14.95 29.14 -20.29
N THR A 233 15.66 30.19 -19.87
CA THR A 233 16.58 30.99 -20.70
C THR A 233 18.03 30.54 -20.50
N ALA A 234 18.97 31.08 -21.29
CA ALA A 234 20.39 30.72 -21.21
C ALA A 234 21.02 31.05 -19.84
N ASP A 235 20.54 32.09 -19.16
CA ASP A 235 21.02 32.54 -17.86
C ASP A 235 20.28 31.88 -16.68
N GLU A 236 19.29 31.03 -16.95
CA GLU A 236 18.48 30.38 -15.92
C GLU A 236 19.20 29.14 -15.36
N THR A 237 19.66 29.26 -14.11
CA THR A 237 20.44 28.23 -13.41
C THR A 237 19.58 27.11 -12.81
N ARG A 238 18.29 27.35 -12.54
CA ARG A 238 17.38 26.33 -12.00
C ARG A 238 17.15 25.20 -12.99
N SER A 239 17.02 23.98 -12.48
CA SER A 239 16.67 22.80 -13.27
C SER A 239 15.26 22.89 -13.85
N MET A 240 14.99 22.12 -14.90
CA MET A 240 13.65 22.06 -15.49
C MET A 240 12.58 21.60 -14.50
N ASP A 241 12.92 20.70 -13.57
CA ASP A 241 11.98 20.20 -12.57
C ASP A 241 11.68 21.25 -11.48
N GLU A 242 12.67 22.04 -11.08
CA GLU A 242 12.47 23.19 -10.19
C GLU A 242 11.56 24.24 -10.84
N LEU A 243 11.78 24.57 -12.12
CA LEU A 243 10.92 25.49 -12.86
C LEU A 243 9.48 24.96 -13.02
N ARG A 244 9.30 23.66 -13.25
CA ARG A 244 7.97 23.03 -13.28
C ARG A 244 7.27 23.14 -11.93
N ALA A 245 7.99 22.92 -10.83
CA ALA A 245 7.45 23.05 -9.49
C ALA A 245 7.02 24.50 -9.19
N ASP A 246 7.86 25.47 -9.53
CA ASP A 246 7.58 26.91 -9.36
C ASP A 246 6.34 27.33 -10.17
N VAL A 247 6.27 26.97 -11.46
CA VAL A 247 5.12 27.26 -12.33
C VAL A 247 3.85 26.59 -11.83
N ALA A 248 3.95 25.34 -11.34
CA ALA A 248 2.79 24.64 -10.77
C ALA A 248 2.25 25.37 -9.53
N LEU A 249 3.12 25.79 -8.61
CA LEU A 249 2.73 26.57 -7.43
C LEU A 249 2.16 27.93 -7.82
N GLU A 250 2.78 28.63 -8.76
CA GLU A 250 2.28 29.91 -9.26
C GLU A 250 0.86 29.76 -9.84
N LEU A 251 0.62 28.74 -10.66
CA LEU A 251 -0.70 28.47 -11.24
C LEU A 251 -1.75 28.13 -10.16
N LEU A 252 -1.36 27.43 -9.10
CA LEU A 252 -2.25 27.07 -7.98
C LEU A 252 -2.54 28.24 -7.04
N LEU A 253 -1.57 29.14 -6.83
CA LEU A 253 -1.69 30.33 -5.99
C LEU A 253 -2.29 31.53 -6.73
N SER A 254 -2.19 31.54 -8.05
CA SER A 254 -2.73 32.60 -8.90
C SER A 254 -4.25 32.67 -8.76
N ARG A 255 -4.72 33.71 -8.07
CA ARG A 255 -6.14 34.07 -8.09
C ARG A 255 -6.50 34.38 -9.53
N ARG A 256 -7.37 33.55 -10.13
CA ARG A 256 -7.96 33.83 -11.45
C ARG A 256 -8.54 35.25 -11.40
N LYS A 257 -7.84 36.23 -11.98
CA LYS A 257 -8.44 37.54 -12.28
C LYS A 257 -9.63 37.20 -13.17
N ARG A 258 -10.85 37.16 -12.58
CA ARG A 258 -12.08 37.14 -13.37
C ARG A 258 -11.92 38.33 -14.30
N ARG A 259 -11.82 38.10 -15.61
CA ARG A 259 -11.89 39.18 -16.59
C ARG A 259 -13.17 39.94 -16.25
N SER A 260 -13.04 41.14 -15.67
CA SER A 260 -14.12 42.08 -15.54
C SER A 260 -14.55 42.36 -16.97
N ASN A 261 -15.69 41.79 -17.32
CA ASN A 261 -16.26 41.90 -18.64
C ASN A 261 -16.75 43.35 -18.75
N SER A 262 -15.92 44.26 -19.25
CA SER A 262 -16.34 45.57 -19.74
C SER A 262 -17.19 45.37 -20.99
N ARG A 263 -18.41 44.87 -20.79
CA ARG A 263 -19.44 44.90 -21.82
C ARG A 263 -19.86 46.35 -21.99
N ARG A 264 -19.26 46.94 -23.02
CA ARG A 264 -19.87 47.88 -23.97
C ARG A 264 -21.31 48.26 -23.60
N ARG A 265 -21.43 49.50 -23.14
CA ARG A 265 -22.62 50.33 -23.14
C ARG A 265 -23.31 50.21 -24.50
N PHE A 266 -24.41 49.45 -24.55
CA PHE A 266 -25.41 49.63 -25.60
C PHE A 266 -26.36 50.72 -25.12
N PRO A 267 -26.60 51.79 -25.91
CA PRO A 267 -27.64 52.75 -25.57
C PRO A 267 -29.00 52.10 -25.79
N ALA A 268 -29.89 52.26 -24.80
CA ALA A 268 -31.29 51.90 -24.92
C ALA A 268 -31.96 52.83 -25.95
N SER A 269 -32.44 52.25 -27.04
CA SER A 269 -33.47 52.83 -27.89
C SER A 269 -34.63 51.84 -27.87
N GLY A 270 -35.73 52.23 -27.23
CA GLY A 270 -37.00 51.56 -27.37
C GLY A 270 -37.84 52.25 -28.44
N CYS A 271 -38.53 51.47 -29.27
CA CYS A 271 -39.84 51.78 -29.83
C CYS A 271 -40.57 50.46 -30.17
N ASP A 272 -41.57 50.14 -29.35
CA ASP A 272 -42.96 49.76 -29.67
C ASP A 272 -43.34 48.92 -30.92
N ASP A 273 -44.12 47.87 -30.60
CA ASP A 273 -45.38 47.42 -31.20
C ASP A 273 -45.58 47.34 -32.73
N ALA A 274 -45.79 46.10 -33.21
CA ALA A 274 -46.91 45.80 -34.11
C ALA A 274 -47.31 44.31 -34.08
N ARG A 275 -48.57 44.08 -33.68
CA ARG A 275 -49.36 42.86 -33.84
C ARG A 275 -49.45 42.42 -35.31
N ARG A 276 -49.66 41.11 -35.53
CA ARG A 276 -50.92 40.50 -36.05
C ARG A 276 -50.73 39.32 -37.02
N ALA A 277 -51.40 38.21 -36.67
CA ALA A 277 -51.93 37.12 -37.51
C ALA A 277 -50.92 36.26 -38.30
N GLY A 278 -51.06 34.93 -38.42
CA GLY A 278 -52.12 34.00 -38.06
C GLY A 278 -51.98 32.74 -38.93
N ARG A 279 -52.76 31.71 -38.54
CA ARG A 279 -53.15 30.49 -39.27
C ARG A 279 -52.30 29.21 -39.15
N GLN A 280 -53.07 28.21 -38.72
CA GLN A 280 -52.85 26.77 -38.66
C GLN A 280 -52.94 26.13 -40.05
N SER A 281 -52.23 25.01 -40.26
CA SER A 281 -52.71 23.74 -40.89
C SER A 281 -51.51 22.78 -40.95
N ARG A 282 -51.49 21.71 -40.15
CA ARG A 282 -51.97 20.34 -40.43
C ARG A 282 -51.59 19.76 -41.81
N ALA A 283 -50.87 18.65 -41.71
CA ALA A 283 -50.96 17.39 -42.47
C ALA A 283 -49.75 17.03 -43.35
N SER A 284 -49.01 16.03 -42.84
CA SER A 284 -48.60 14.78 -43.51
C SER A 284 -48.20 14.85 -44.98
N ARG A 285 -46.96 14.41 -45.26
CA ARG A 285 -46.72 13.34 -46.24
C ARG A 285 -45.35 12.70 -46.02
N LYS A 286 -45.38 11.38 -45.92
CA LYS A 286 -44.25 10.46 -46.09
C LYS A 286 -43.73 10.55 -47.53
N SER A 287 -42.42 10.49 -47.69
CA SER A 287 -41.74 10.01 -48.89
C SER A 287 -40.37 9.53 -48.43
N SER A 288 -40.09 8.24 -48.59
CA SER A 288 -39.39 7.68 -49.76
C SER A 288 -37.92 7.52 -49.39
N SER A 289 -37.39 6.32 -49.18
CA SER A 289 -37.19 5.23 -50.14
C SER A 289 -35.68 5.03 -50.24
N THR A 290 -35.28 3.80 -50.57
CA THR A 290 -34.05 3.45 -51.32
C THR A 290 -32.69 3.77 -50.66
N GLY A 291 -31.77 2.82 -50.45
CA GLY A 291 -31.68 1.44 -50.92
C GLY A 291 -30.50 0.68 -50.30
N ARG A 292 -30.58 -0.65 -50.44
CA ARG A 292 -29.47 -1.64 -50.47
C ARG A 292 -28.54 -1.34 -51.68
N PRO A 293 -27.38 -2.01 -51.90
CA PRO A 293 -26.76 -3.15 -51.18
C PRO A 293 -25.20 -3.12 -51.03
N ALA A 294 -24.70 -4.09 -50.23
CA ALA A 294 -23.59 -5.05 -50.48
C ALA A 294 -22.12 -4.64 -50.77
N GLN A 295 -21.27 -5.61 -50.37
CA GLN A 295 -19.89 -5.96 -50.79
C GLN A 295 -18.75 -5.38 -49.93
N GLY A 296 -17.80 -6.15 -49.38
CA GLY A 296 -17.52 -7.59 -49.49
C GLY A 296 -16.43 -8.05 -48.50
N GLU A 297 -16.35 -9.36 -48.28
CA GLU A 297 -15.11 -10.09 -47.94
C GLU A 297 -14.16 -10.10 -49.17
N PRO A 298 -12.97 -10.76 -49.20
CA PRO A 298 -12.21 -11.50 -48.19
C PRO A 298 -10.68 -11.19 -48.18
N ALA A 299 -9.91 -11.99 -47.41
CA ALA A 299 -8.64 -12.62 -47.80
C ALA A 299 -7.37 -12.31 -46.97
N THR A 300 -6.98 -13.32 -46.18
CA THR A 300 -5.64 -13.96 -46.09
C THR A 300 -4.37 -13.10 -46.03
N ALA A 301 -3.55 -13.33 -45.00
CA ALA A 301 -2.24 -13.99 -45.11
C ALA A 301 -1.48 -13.98 -43.76
N SER A 302 -1.10 -15.16 -43.27
CA SER A 302 0.11 -15.34 -42.43
C SER A 302 1.36 -15.18 -43.32
N PRO A 303 2.59 -14.99 -42.79
CA PRO A 303 3.33 -16.13 -42.21
C PRO A 303 4.40 -15.84 -41.11
N THR A 304 4.75 -16.93 -40.41
CA THR A 304 6.09 -17.34 -39.89
C THR A 304 6.83 -16.46 -38.87
N SER A 305 7.05 -16.89 -37.61
CA SER A 305 7.84 -18.04 -37.10
C SER A 305 9.36 -17.89 -37.28
N ASN A 306 10.13 -17.69 -36.21
CA ASN A 306 10.88 -18.80 -35.57
C ASN A 306 11.77 -18.34 -34.39
N VAL A 307 11.64 -19.10 -33.30
CA VAL A 307 12.61 -19.31 -32.21
C VAL A 307 13.54 -20.45 -32.62
N PRO A 308 14.74 -20.57 -32.03
CA PRO A 308 15.24 -21.91 -31.75
C PRO A 308 15.91 -22.09 -30.37
N GLU A 309 15.58 -23.21 -29.75
CA GLU A 309 16.36 -24.01 -28.80
C GLU A 309 15.96 -25.48 -29.09
N PRO A 310 16.62 -26.53 -28.54
CA PRO A 310 18.01 -26.70 -28.07
C PRO A 310 18.61 -28.02 -28.64
N ARG A 311 19.82 -28.44 -28.25
CA ARG A 311 20.11 -29.89 -28.05
C ARG A 311 21.33 -30.20 -27.20
N ALA A 312 21.21 -31.35 -26.54
CA ALA A 312 22.00 -31.89 -25.45
C ALA A 312 23.05 -32.93 -25.90
N GLY A 313 23.99 -33.18 -24.98
CA GLY A 313 24.54 -34.52 -24.72
C GLY A 313 26.02 -34.69 -25.02
N GLU A 314 26.86 -34.73 -23.97
CA GLU A 314 27.81 -35.82 -23.71
C GLU A 314 28.59 -35.59 -22.39
N GLN A 315 28.67 -36.65 -21.59
CA GLN A 315 29.57 -36.92 -20.46
C GLN A 315 30.03 -38.39 -20.65
N PRO A 316 30.97 -38.98 -19.87
CA PRO A 316 31.96 -38.46 -18.90
C PRO A 316 33.37 -39.10 -19.07
N VAL A 317 34.41 -38.65 -18.34
CA VAL A 317 35.37 -39.57 -17.66
C VAL A 317 36.27 -38.88 -16.61
N HIS A 318 36.83 -39.73 -15.74
CA HIS A 318 37.34 -39.58 -14.37
C HIS A 318 38.82 -39.17 -14.17
N ARG A 319 39.09 -38.68 -12.94
CA ARG A 319 40.26 -38.85 -12.01
C ARG A 319 41.61 -38.13 -12.23
N SER A 320 42.02 -37.34 -11.21
CA SER A 320 43.18 -37.55 -10.29
C SER A 320 43.35 -36.30 -9.37
N HIS A 321 43.17 -36.35 -8.05
CA HIS A 321 44.18 -36.51 -6.97
C HIS A 321 45.48 -35.67 -7.07
N GLY A 322 45.68 -34.77 -6.08
CA GLY A 322 46.93 -34.63 -5.31
C GLY A 322 47.86 -33.42 -5.56
N GLY A 323 48.13 -32.65 -4.50
CA GLY A 323 49.45 -32.09 -4.18
C GLY A 323 49.69 -30.60 -4.48
N GLY A 324 50.00 -29.83 -3.43
CA GLY A 324 50.48 -28.44 -3.48
C GLY A 324 50.12 -27.65 -2.23
#